data_AF-A0A2E7SQX3-F1
#
_entry.id   AF-A0A2E7SQX3-F1
#
_cell.length_a   1.000
_cell.length_b   1.000
_cell.length_c   1.000
_cell.angle_alpha   90.00
_cell.angle_beta   90.00
_cell.angle_gamma   90.00
#
_symmetry.space_group_name_H-M   'P 1'
#
loop_
_entity.id
_entity.type
_entity.pdbx_description
1 polymer ?
#
loop_
_entity_poly.entity_id
_entity_poly.type
_entity_poly.pdbx_seq_one_letter_code
_entity_poly.pdbx_strand_id
1 'polypeptide(L)'
;MAFRLSGCGRGIGFLASLSLLFDRLVQLHLARRVAYLGVALVTVALGQAEQAHWAFQPVANPPVPSSDSAWPSSPIDSFVLRKLETHDMSPSQAAKPRELIRRASIELTGLPPTFAEAKAFQREYETDAQQAMVGMVDRLLASPEYGRRWGRHWLDVARYADAKGYVDAGETKYPFAYTYRDYVVDAFNRDLPFKQFVREQIAADLLPGKTPETMAALGFLTVGSRFNFFPHEIIDDRIDVVTRGFLGLTAACARCHDHKYDPIPIEDYYSLYGVFANSREPSPDRWPVIGRQAEGEGVFIQKKLSETADKYNELREKLHRQIQHELRAWSGDYLRYIVQSTPRHRTQAQPDIRTERGVIREVAAYASGGVIRWRQFLESRQPNDSVFG
;
A
#
# COMPACT_ATOMS: atom_id res chain seq x y z
N MET A 1 -1.33 74.94 -66.17
CA MET A 1 -2.12 74.20 -67.18
C MET A 1 -2.59 72.91 -66.51
N ALA A 2 -3.92 72.79 -66.30
CA ALA A 2 -4.76 71.63 -65.93
C ALA A 2 -4.24 70.61 -64.86
N PHE A 3 -4.83 70.52 -63.65
CA PHE A 3 -6.04 69.74 -63.26
C PHE A 3 -5.90 68.22 -63.52
N ARG A 4 -6.02 67.29 -62.55
CA ARG A 4 -7.20 66.93 -61.71
C ARG A 4 -6.79 65.93 -60.60
N LEU A 5 -7.17 66.13 -59.32
CA LEU A 5 -8.24 65.47 -58.53
C LEU A 5 -8.09 63.93 -58.39
N SER A 6 -8.08 63.28 -57.20
CA SER A 6 -9.25 63.12 -56.31
C SER A 6 -8.94 62.32 -55.01
N GLY A 7 -9.68 62.61 -53.91
CA GLY A 7 -10.04 61.69 -52.80
C GLY A 7 -9.08 61.65 -51.59
N CYS A 8 -9.28 62.28 -50.44
CA CYS A 8 -10.39 62.33 -49.46
C CYS A 8 -10.60 61.03 -48.63
N GLY A 9 -10.31 61.13 -47.32
CA GLY A 9 -10.94 60.33 -46.27
C GLY A 9 -10.01 59.41 -45.47
N ARG A 10 -9.66 59.80 -44.23
CA ARG A 10 -9.54 58.94 -43.03
C ARG A 10 -8.78 59.66 -41.90
N GLY A 11 -9.47 60.53 -41.18
CA GLY A 11 -9.09 60.95 -39.83
C GLY A 11 -10.34 60.79 -38.98
N ILE A 12 -10.36 59.78 -38.11
CA ILE A 12 -11.29 59.51 -36.98
C ILE A 12 -11.21 58.01 -36.57
N GLY A 13 -10.76 57.12 -37.47
CA GLY A 13 -10.72 55.67 -37.21
C GLY A 13 -9.59 55.14 -36.29
N PHE A 14 -8.58 55.94 -35.94
CA PHE A 14 -7.39 55.41 -35.25
C PHE A 14 -7.47 55.49 -33.71
N LEU A 15 -8.27 56.42 -33.16
CA LEU A 15 -8.40 56.57 -31.71
C LEU A 15 -9.42 55.60 -31.09
N ALA A 16 -10.46 55.20 -31.84
CA ALA A 16 -11.45 54.22 -31.39
C ALA A 16 -10.89 52.78 -31.32
N SER A 17 -9.85 52.46 -32.10
CA SER A 17 -9.22 51.13 -32.08
C SER A 17 -8.28 50.93 -30.88
N LEU A 18 -7.65 52.00 -30.39
CA LEU A 18 -6.76 51.92 -29.23
C LEU A 18 -7.52 51.76 -27.90
N SER A 19 -8.68 52.42 -27.75
CA SER A 19 -9.53 52.29 -26.57
C SER A 19 -10.14 50.89 -26.44
N LEU A 20 -10.58 50.28 -27.55
CA LEU A 20 -11.09 48.91 -27.58
C LEU A 20 -10.01 47.85 -27.27
N LEU A 21 -8.75 48.10 -27.66
CA LEU A 21 -7.62 47.24 -27.32
C LEU A 21 -7.23 47.36 -25.84
N PHE A 22 -7.30 48.57 -25.28
CA PHE A 22 -7.02 48.81 -23.86
C PHE A 22 -8.08 48.19 -22.94
N ASP A 23 -9.37 48.33 -23.30
CA ASP A 23 -10.47 47.67 -22.58
C ASP A 23 -10.40 46.14 -22.65
N ARG A 24 -10.03 45.57 -23.80
CA ARG A 24 -9.84 44.11 -23.92
C ARG A 24 -8.66 43.61 -23.09
N LEU A 25 -7.56 44.36 -23.00
CA LEU A 25 -6.40 44.00 -22.17
C LEU A 25 -6.72 44.10 -20.67
N VAL A 26 -7.47 45.12 -20.26
CA VAL A 26 -7.94 45.29 -18.87
C VAL A 26 -8.93 44.18 -18.52
N GLN A 27 -9.88 43.85 -19.39
CA GLN A 27 -10.81 42.72 -19.19
C GLN A 27 -10.09 41.37 -19.15
N LEU A 28 -9.05 41.13 -19.97
CA LEU A 28 -8.26 39.89 -19.89
C LEU A 28 -7.43 39.81 -18.60
N HIS A 29 -6.87 40.92 -18.12
CA HIS A 29 -6.15 40.95 -16.85
C HIS A 29 -7.08 40.80 -15.65
N LEU A 30 -8.28 41.39 -15.69
CA LEU A 30 -9.30 41.23 -14.66
C LEU A 30 -9.85 39.79 -14.65
N ALA A 31 -10.15 39.21 -15.82
CA ALA A 31 -10.59 37.82 -15.95
C ALA A 31 -9.50 36.83 -15.48
N ARG A 32 -8.22 37.08 -15.79
CA ARG A 32 -7.11 36.30 -15.23
C ARG A 32 -7.03 36.44 -13.71
N ARG A 33 -7.10 37.66 -13.16
CA ARG A 33 -7.05 37.87 -11.70
C ARG A 33 -8.23 37.23 -10.97
N VAL A 34 -9.43 37.28 -11.54
CA VAL A 34 -10.64 36.60 -11.01
C VAL A 34 -10.49 35.09 -11.10
N ALA A 35 -9.91 34.56 -12.19
CA ALA A 35 -9.60 33.13 -12.31
C ALA A 35 -8.53 32.68 -11.29
N TYR A 36 -7.46 33.45 -11.08
CA TYR A 36 -6.45 33.16 -10.07
C TYR A 36 -7.00 33.27 -8.64
N LEU A 37 -7.86 34.25 -8.35
CA LEU A 37 -8.55 34.35 -7.06
C LEU A 37 -9.51 33.17 -6.85
N GLY A 38 -10.26 32.77 -7.89
CA GLY A 38 -11.18 31.65 -7.85
C GLY A 38 -10.46 30.32 -7.62
N VAL A 39 -9.34 30.09 -8.31
CA VAL A 39 -8.49 28.91 -8.09
C VAL A 39 -7.91 28.92 -6.68
N ALA A 40 -7.39 30.07 -6.21
CA ALA A 40 -6.84 30.20 -4.86
C ALA A 40 -7.91 29.98 -3.75
N LEU A 41 -9.11 30.55 -3.91
CA LEU A 41 -10.24 30.36 -2.98
C LEU A 41 -10.72 28.91 -2.95
N VAL A 42 -10.75 28.22 -4.09
CA VAL A 42 -11.11 26.79 -4.16
C VAL A 42 -10.04 25.92 -3.47
N THR A 43 -8.75 26.19 -3.69
CA THR A 43 -7.68 25.47 -2.98
C THR A 43 -7.69 25.70 -1.46
N VAL A 44 -7.97 26.91 -1.00
CA VAL A 44 -8.06 27.22 0.44
C VAL A 44 -9.28 26.56 1.08
N ALA A 45 -10.43 26.56 0.38
CA ALA A 45 -11.64 25.92 0.88
C ALA A 45 -11.52 24.38 0.97
N LEU A 46 -10.80 23.74 0.03
CA LEU A 46 -10.53 22.31 0.08
C LEU A 46 -9.59 21.95 1.24
N GLY A 47 -8.49 22.70 1.43
CA GLY A 47 -7.55 22.45 2.55
C GLY A 47 -8.16 22.68 3.94
N GLN A 48 -9.10 23.61 4.09
CA GLN A 48 -9.85 23.80 5.34
C GLN A 48 -10.90 22.70 5.59
N ALA A 49 -11.52 22.16 4.54
CA ALA A 49 -12.47 21.06 4.66
C ALA A 49 -11.77 19.74 5.07
N GLU A 50 -10.54 19.49 4.59
CA GLU A 50 -9.75 18.32 4.98
C GLU A 50 -9.40 18.31 6.47
N GLN A 51 -8.98 19.45 7.03
CA GLN A 51 -8.67 19.58 8.46
C GLN A 51 -9.90 19.53 9.36
N ALA A 52 -11.11 19.72 8.83
CA ALA A 52 -12.37 19.67 9.58
C ALA A 52 -13.05 18.29 9.52
N HIS A 53 -12.52 17.32 8.76
CA HIS A 53 -13.12 16.00 8.64
C HIS A 53 -13.10 15.28 9.99
N TRP A 54 -14.24 14.66 10.36
CA TRP A 54 -14.46 14.07 11.68
C TRP A 54 -13.40 13.01 12.05
N ALA A 55 -12.88 12.28 11.07
CA ALA A 55 -11.88 11.22 11.30
C ALA A 55 -10.51 11.75 11.71
N PHE A 56 -10.21 13.03 11.44
CA PHE A 56 -8.95 13.68 11.83
C PHE A 56 -9.12 14.57 13.07
N GLN A 57 -10.32 14.61 13.67
CA GLN A 57 -10.54 15.32 14.93
C GLN A 57 -10.13 14.45 16.13
N PRO A 58 -9.69 15.07 17.24
CA PRO A 58 -9.49 14.35 18.49
C PRO A 58 -10.76 13.62 18.95
N VAL A 59 -10.60 12.40 19.44
CA VAL A 59 -11.71 11.63 20.03
C VAL A 59 -12.16 12.31 21.32
N ALA A 60 -13.45 12.62 21.42
CA ALA A 60 -14.07 13.19 22.61
C ALA A 60 -14.81 12.11 23.42
N ASN A 61 -14.98 12.35 24.73
CA ASN A 61 -15.82 11.53 25.61
C ASN A 61 -17.10 12.31 25.98
N PRO A 62 -18.11 12.36 25.10
CA PRO A 62 -19.34 13.11 25.36
C PRO A 62 -20.13 12.50 26.52
N PRO A 63 -20.92 13.31 27.26
CA PRO A 63 -21.80 12.77 28.29
C PRO A 63 -22.81 11.79 27.68
N VAL A 64 -23.07 10.69 28.39
CA VAL A 64 -24.05 9.68 27.97
C VAL A 64 -25.45 10.31 27.97
N PRO A 65 -26.24 10.20 26.89
CA PRO A 65 -27.59 10.73 26.85
C PRO A 65 -28.48 10.08 27.92
N SER A 66 -29.22 10.90 28.68
CA SER A 66 -30.26 10.40 29.58
C SER A 66 -31.47 9.92 28.78
N SER A 67 -32.09 8.83 29.23
CA SER A 67 -33.30 8.27 28.64
C SER A 67 -34.21 7.72 29.76
N ASP A 68 -35.51 7.91 29.62
CA ASP A 68 -36.53 7.32 30.52
C ASP A 68 -36.87 5.86 30.15
N SER A 69 -36.41 5.39 28.99
CA SER A 69 -36.56 4.00 28.56
C SER A 69 -35.67 3.07 29.36
N ALA A 70 -36.22 1.90 29.72
CA ALA A 70 -35.47 0.80 30.33
C ALA A 70 -34.72 -0.08 29.29
N TRP A 71 -34.82 0.24 28.00
CA TRP A 71 -34.18 -0.54 26.92
C TRP A 71 -32.65 -0.48 26.93
N PRO A 72 -31.98 0.68 27.16
CA PRO A 72 -30.52 0.74 27.16
C PRO A 72 -29.91 -0.13 28.27
N SER A 73 -29.04 -1.07 27.89
CA SER A 73 -28.30 -1.95 28.82
C SER A 73 -26.86 -1.49 29.05
N SER A 74 -26.36 -0.64 28.15
CA SER A 74 -25.02 -0.06 28.19
C SER A 74 -25.06 1.43 27.80
N PRO A 75 -23.99 2.20 28.09
CA PRO A 75 -23.87 3.58 27.60
C PRO A 75 -24.03 3.71 26.08
N ILE A 76 -23.55 2.73 25.31
CA ILE A 76 -23.65 2.70 23.84
C ILE A 76 -25.11 2.67 23.40
N ASP A 77 -25.93 1.85 24.06
CA ASP A 77 -27.36 1.73 23.74
C ASP A 77 -28.10 3.05 23.94
N SER A 78 -27.66 3.89 24.89
CA SER A 78 -28.25 5.22 25.11
C SER A 78 -27.99 6.16 23.93
N PHE A 79 -26.79 6.09 23.33
CA PHE A 79 -26.48 6.83 22.10
C PHE A 79 -27.28 6.30 20.90
N VAL A 80 -27.41 4.98 20.77
CA VAL A 80 -28.22 4.35 19.70
C VAL A 80 -29.68 4.74 19.83
N LEU A 81 -30.25 4.63 21.03
CA LEU A 81 -31.65 4.99 21.32
C LEU A 81 -31.90 6.46 21.00
N ARG A 82 -31.03 7.37 21.47
CA ARG A 82 -31.13 8.80 21.16
C ARG A 82 -31.20 9.04 19.65
N LYS A 83 -30.41 8.30 18.86
CA LYS A 83 -30.42 8.44 17.40
C LYS A 83 -31.71 7.89 16.79
N LEU A 84 -32.21 6.75 17.26
CA LEU A 84 -33.48 6.18 16.81
C LEU A 84 -34.65 7.14 17.08
N GLU A 85 -34.72 7.71 18.28
CA GLU A 85 -35.75 8.69 18.67
C GLU A 85 -35.72 9.94 17.77
N THR A 86 -34.53 10.42 17.39
CA THR A 86 -34.42 11.58 16.46
C THR A 86 -34.92 11.28 15.04
N HIS A 87 -35.11 10.00 14.73
CA HIS A 87 -35.62 9.52 13.45
C HIS A 87 -37.03 8.88 13.57
N ASP A 88 -37.72 9.09 14.69
CA ASP A 88 -39.04 8.50 14.99
C ASP A 88 -39.05 6.96 14.88
N MET A 89 -37.92 6.33 15.20
CA MET A 89 -37.74 4.88 15.20
C MET A 89 -37.69 4.32 16.62
N SER A 90 -38.16 3.08 16.77
CA SER A 90 -38.08 2.32 18.01
C SER A 90 -37.12 1.14 17.86
N PRO A 91 -36.47 0.69 18.96
CA PRO A 91 -35.66 -0.52 18.93
C PRO A 91 -36.44 -1.74 18.45
N SER A 92 -35.75 -2.64 17.74
CA SER A 92 -36.32 -3.92 17.32
C SER A 92 -36.48 -4.88 18.51
N GLN A 93 -37.41 -5.83 18.39
CA GLN A 93 -37.59 -6.89 19.37
C GLN A 93 -36.31 -7.75 19.49
N ALA A 94 -36.01 -8.20 20.71
CA ALA A 94 -34.90 -9.10 20.96
C ALA A 94 -35.07 -10.42 20.19
N ALA A 95 -33.97 -10.94 19.63
CA ALA A 95 -33.97 -12.20 18.92
C ALA A 95 -34.17 -13.38 19.87
N LYS A 96 -34.72 -14.49 19.37
CA LYS A 96 -34.94 -15.70 20.18
C LYS A 96 -33.59 -16.37 20.53
N PRO A 97 -33.47 -17.13 21.63
CA PRO A 97 -32.20 -17.74 22.04
C PRO A 97 -31.55 -18.59 20.94
N ARG A 98 -32.36 -19.37 20.20
CA ARG A 98 -31.88 -20.18 19.08
C ARG A 98 -31.28 -19.36 17.94
N GLU A 99 -31.78 -18.14 17.72
CA GLU A 99 -31.26 -17.22 16.70
C GLU A 99 -29.96 -16.56 17.19
N LEU A 100 -29.92 -16.17 18.47
CA LEU A 100 -28.73 -15.58 19.10
C LEU A 100 -27.52 -16.51 19.02
N ILE A 101 -27.65 -17.76 19.48
CA ILE A 101 -26.53 -18.71 19.42
C ILE A 101 -26.11 -19.03 17.99
N ARG A 102 -27.07 -19.19 17.06
CA ARG A 102 -26.73 -19.42 15.66
C ARG A 102 -25.92 -18.27 15.07
N ARG A 103 -26.34 -17.02 15.31
CA ARG A 103 -25.64 -15.83 14.80
C ARG A 103 -24.27 -15.71 15.44
N ALA A 104 -24.17 -15.81 16.76
CA ALA A 104 -22.91 -15.71 17.49
C ALA A 104 -21.90 -16.78 17.06
N SER A 105 -22.31 -18.05 16.94
CA SER A 105 -21.41 -19.11 16.48
C SER A 105 -20.92 -18.87 15.06
N ILE A 106 -21.81 -18.57 14.11
CA ILE A 106 -21.39 -18.33 12.71
C ILE A 106 -20.48 -17.10 12.62
N GLU A 107 -20.77 -16.05 13.37
CA GLU A 107 -19.97 -14.83 13.33
C GLU A 107 -18.58 -15.05 13.91
N LEU A 108 -18.51 -15.63 15.11
CA LEU A 108 -17.26 -15.78 15.85
C LEU A 108 -16.41 -16.95 15.36
N THR A 109 -17.00 -18.09 15.00
CA THR A 109 -16.26 -19.30 14.62
C THR A 109 -16.43 -19.71 13.16
N GLY A 110 -17.35 -19.08 12.41
CA GLY A 110 -17.68 -19.49 11.05
C GLY A 110 -18.51 -20.78 10.96
N LEU A 111 -18.88 -21.37 12.10
CA LEU A 111 -19.57 -22.66 12.17
C LEU A 111 -20.95 -22.51 12.85
N PRO A 112 -21.97 -23.26 12.42
CA PRO A 112 -23.22 -23.33 13.16
C PRO A 112 -23.02 -24.08 14.49
N PRO A 113 -23.80 -23.76 15.54
CA PRO A 113 -23.76 -24.51 16.79
C PRO A 113 -24.28 -25.93 16.58
N THR A 114 -23.79 -26.88 17.38
CA THR A 114 -24.37 -28.22 17.44
C THR A 114 -25.76 -28.17 18.07
N PHE A 115 -26.57 -29.20 17.82
CA PHE A 115 -27.89 -29.33 18.44
C PHE A 115 -27.82 -29.33 19.98
N ALA A 116 -26.79 -29.98 20.55
CA ALA A 116 -26.59 -30.05 21.98
C ALA A 116 -26.28 -28.67 22.59
N GLU A 117 -25.37 -27.91 21.96
CA GLU A 117 -25.04 -26.55 22.39
C GLU A 117 -26.24 -25.60 22.30
N ALA A 118 -27.01 -25.66 21.21
CA ALA A 118 -28.22 -24.86 21.05
C ALA A 118 -29.27 -25.15 22.14
N LYS A 119 -29.45 -26.43 22.49
CA LYS A 119 -30.38 -26.84 23.54
C LYS A 119 -29.88 -26.45 24.94
N ALA A 120 -28.58 -26.57 25.20
CA ALA A 120 -27.97 -26.15 26.45
C ALA A 120 -28.11 -24.64 26.66
N PHE A 121 -27.73 -23.86 25.65
CA PHE A 121 -27.86 -22.40 25.69
C PHE A 121 -29.31 -21.95 25.88
N GLN A 122 -30.28 -22.59 25.23
CA GLN A 122 -31.68 -22.25 25.43
C GLN A 122 -32.10 -22.41 26.90
N ARG A 123 -31.68 -23.49 27.58
CA ARG A 123 -31.99 -23.73 29.00
C ARG A 123 -31.28 -22.75 29.92
N GLU A 124 -30.01 -22.46 29.63
CA GLU A 124 -29.23 -21.45 30.35
C GLU A 124 -29.90 -20.09 30.24
N TYR A 125 -30.33 -19.71 29.03
CA TYR A 125 -30.98 -18.42 28.74
C TYR A 125 -32.35 -18.29 29.42
N GLU A 126 -33.13 -19.37 29.49
CA GLU A 126 -34.41 -19.40 30.23
C GLU A 126 -34.22 -19.22 31.74
N THR A 127 -33.04 -19.55 32.27
CA THR A 127 -32.70 -19.40 33.70
C THR A 127 -32.13 -18.01 34.00
N ASP A 128 -31.13 -17.59 33.24
CA ASP A 128 -30.48 -16.29 33.33
C ASP A 128 -29.94 -15.90 31.94
N ALA A 129 -30.69 -15.04 31.25
CA ALA A 129 -30.37 -14.61 29.89
C ALA A 129 -29.01 -13.90 29.81
N GLN A 130 -28.66 -13.08 30.80
CA GLN A 130 -27.43 -12.30 30.78
C GLN A 130 -26.21 -13.20 30.97
N GLN A 131 -26.25 -14.06 31.99
CA GLN A 131 -25.14 -14.97 32.26
C GLN A 131 -24.97 -16.01 31.14
N ALA A 132 -26.07 -16.47 30.54
CA ALA A 132 -26.03 -17.37 29.38
C ALA A 132 -25.34 -16.71 28.17
N MET A 133 -25.64 -15.44 27.89
CA MET A 133 -25.00 -14.70 26.78
C MET A 133 -23.49 -14.56 26.99
N VAL A 134 -23.06 -14.16 28.19
CA VAL A 134 -21.64 -14.04 28.53
C VAL A 134 -20.94 -15.40 28.37
N GLY A 135 -21.48 -16.44 29.00
CA GLY A 135 -20.88 -17.77 28.94
C GLY A 135 -20.85 -18.36 27.51
N MET A 136 -21.86 -18.07 26.69
CA MET A 136 -21.85 -18.45 25.27
C MET A 136 -20.73 -17.76 24.51
N VAL A 137 -20.59 -16.44 24.66
CA VAL A 137 -19.55 -15.67 23.97
C VAL A 137 -18.16 -16.11 24.41
N ASP A 138 -17.93 -16.29 25.71
CA ASP A 138 -16.64 -16.74 26.25
C ASP A 138 -16.24 -18.10 25.67
N ARG A 139 -17.18 -19.06 25.58
CA ARG A 139 -16.93 -20.38 24.97
C ARG A 139 -16.57 -20.27 23.49
N LEU A 140 -17.22 -19.36 22.76
CA LEU A 140 -16.97 -19.16 21.33
C LEU A 140 -15.62 -18.48 21.08
N LEU A 141 -15.26 -17.47 21.88
CA LEU A 141 -13.96 -16.79 21.80
C LEU A 141 -12.81 -17.73 22.19
N ALA A 142 -13.03 -18.65 23.14
CA ALA A 142 -12.04 -19.65 23.55
C ALA A 142 -11.88 -20.81 22.54
N SER A 143 -12.74 -20.90 21.53
CA SER A 143 -12.66 -21.96 20.51
C SER A 143 -11.49 -21.72 19.55
N PRO A 144 -10.70 -22.75 19.17
CA PRO A 144 -9.64 -22.58 18.17
C PRO A 144 -10.15 -22.13 16.79
N GLU A 145 -11.45 -22.32 16.52
CA GLU A 145 -12.10 -21.88 15.29
C GLU A 145 -12.30 -20.35 15.25
N TYR A 146 -12.29 -19.67 16.41
CA TYR A 146 -12.33 -18.20 16.47
C TYR A 146 -11.15 -17.58 15.73
N GLY A 147 -9.92 -17.98 16.06
CA GLY A 147 -8.72 -17.47 15.42
C GLY A 147 -8.63 -17.83 13.93
N ARG A 148 -9.19 -18.97 13.52
CA ARG A 148 -9.28 -19.35 12.09
C ARG A 148 -10.25 -18.45 11.34
N ARG A 149 -11.42 -18.18 11.93
CA ARG A 149 -12.45 -17.31 11.36
C ARG A 149 -11.95 -15.87 11.22
N TRP A 150 -11.48 -15.28 12.31
CA TRP A 150 -11.02 -13.89 12.34
C TRP A 150 -9.67 -13.71 11.65
N GLY A 151 -8.78 -14.69 11.77
CA GLY A 151 -7.51 -14.71 11.05
C GLY A 151 -7.70 -14.65 9.55
N ARG A 152 -8.73 -15.30 8.98
CA ARG A 152 -9.05 -15.20 7.55
C ARG A 152 -9.33 -13.75 7.12
N HIS A 153 -10.09 -13.00 7.91
CA HIS A 153 -10.37 -11.59 7.61
C HIS A 153 -9.09 -10.74 7.64
N TRP A 154 -8.21 -11.00 8.59
CA TRP A 154 -6.91 -10.32 8.64
C TRP A 154 -6.00 -10.70 7.46
N LEU A 155 -6.00 -11.98 7.06
CA LEU A 155 -5.19 -12.46 5.94
C LEU A 155 -5.62 -11.84 4.61
N ASP A 156 -6.91 -11.54 4.44
CA ASP A 156 -7.41 -10.76 3.30
C ASP A 156 -6.81 -9.33 3.30
N VAL A 157 -6.75 -8.67 4.46
CA VAL A 157 -6.12 -7.34 4.63
C VAL A 157 -4.61 -7.38 4.37
N ALA A 158 -3.94 -8.41 4.87
CA ALA A 158 -2.50 -8.62 4.71
C ALA A 158 -2.10 -9.10 3.30
N ARG A 159 -3.07 -9.24 2.38
CA ARG A 159 -2.87 -9.71 0.99
C ARG A 159 -2.16 -11.07 0.96
N TYR A 160 -2.53 -11.92 1.90
CA TYR A 160 -1.93 -13.23 2.05
C TYR A 160 -2.21 -14.10 0.82
N ALA A 161 -1.15 -14.67 0.27
CA ALA A 161 -1.23 -15.73 -0.72
C ALA A 161 -0.02 -16.64 -0.59
N ASP A 162 -0.21 -17.94 -0.87
CA ASP A 162 0.90 -18.88 -0.99
C ASP A 162 1.77 -18.62 -2.24
N ALA A 163 1.36 -17.68 -3.11
CA ALA A 163 2.00 -17.35 -4.38
C ALA A 163 2.48 -15.88 -4.43
N LYS A 164 3.52 -15.63 -5.23
CA LYS A 164 4.18 -14.33 -5.44
C LYS A 164 3.50 -13.46 -6.49
N GLY A 165 2.33 -13.85 -6.98
CA GLY A 165 1.69 -13.20 -8.13
C GLY A 165 2.48 -13.43 -9.43
N TYR A 166 2.51 -12.42 -10.31
CA TYR A 166 3.21 -12.49 -11.58
C TYR A 166 4.74 -12.41 -11.39
N VAL A 167 5.44 -13.47 -11.79
CA VAL A 167 6.90 -13.54 -11.84
C VAL A 167 7.33 -14.18 -13.17
N ASP A 168 8.14 -13.47 -13.95
CA ASP A 168 8.64 -13.92 -15.27
C ASP A 168 9.64 -15.09 -15.15
N ALA A 169 10.30 -15.22 -14.01
CA ALA A 169 11.25 -16.28 -13.73
C ALA A 169 11.36 -16.56 -12.22
N GLY A 170 11.65 -17.82 -11.86
CA GLY A 170 11.86 -18.27 -10.49
C GLY A 170 10.68 -19.03 -9.89
N GLU A 171 10.77 -19.33 -8.59
CA GLU A 171 9.73 -20.03 -7.84
C GLU A 171 8.52 -19.11 -7.64
N THR A 172 7.34 -19.55 -8.10
CA THR A 172 6.08 -18.78 -8.06
C THR A 172 5.44 -18.80 -6.68
N LYS A 173 5.82 -19.75 -5.81
CA LYS A 173 5.27 -19.91 -4.47
C LYS A 173 6.19 -19.39 -3.37
N TYR A 174 5.60 -19.07 -2.22
CA TYR A 174 6.31 -18.89 -0.96
C TYR A 174 6.36 -20.23 -0.23
N PRO A 175 7.55 -20.84 -0.04
CA PRO A 175 7.64 -22.14 0.63
C PRO A 175 7.09 -22.15 2.06
N PHE A 176 7.18 -21.02 2.76
CA PHE A 176 6.83 -20.89 4.18
C PHE A 176 5.74 -19.87 4.46
N ALA A 177 4.93 -19.47 3.46
CA ALA A 177 3.86 -18.49 3.68
C ALA A 177 2.89 -18.92 4.81
N TYR A 178 2.61 -20.22 4.92
CA TYR A 178 1.73 -20.78 5.95
C TYR A 178 2.14 -20.41 7.38
N THR A 179 3.43 -20.13 7.63
CA THR A 179 3.91 -19.74 8.96
C THR A 179 3.34 -18.39 9.42
N TYR A 180 3.14 -17.46 8.49
CA TYR A 180 2.48 -16.19 8.78
C TYR A 180 0.97 -16.39 8.99
N ARG A 181 0.33 -17.25 8.19
CA ARG A 181 -1.08 -17.64 8.41
C ARG A 181 -1.28 -18.20 9.81
N ASP A 182 -0.43 -19.14 10.21
CA ASP A 182 -0.54 -19.81 11.51
C ASP A 182 -0.26 -18.81 12.65
N TYR A 183 0.74 -17.93 12.50
CA TYR A 183 0.96 -16.83 13.44
C TYR A 183 -0.29 -15.95 13.62
N VAL A 184 -0.96 -15.56 12.53
CA VAL A 184 -2.17 -14.73 12.61
C VAL A 184 -3.28 -15.47 13.36
N VAL A 185 -3.53 -16.73 13.01
CA VAL A 185 -4.56 -17.56 13.67
C VAL A 185 -4.26 -17.71 15.17
N ASP A 186 -3.00 -17.99 15.51
CA ASP A 186 -2.57 -18.14 16.90
C ASP A 186 -2.64 -16.82 17.66
N ALA A 187 -2.31 -15.68 17.04
CA ALA A 187 -2.41 -14.35 17.62
C ALA A 187 -3.85 -14.00 18.05
N PHE A 188 -4.85 -14.35 17.23
CA PHE A 188 -6.25 -14.20 17.62
C PHE A 188 -6.65 -15.15 18.75
N ASN A 189 -6.28 -16.42 18.67
CA ASN A 189 -6.65 -17.43 19.67
C ASN A 189 -6.04 -17.17 21.06
N ARG A 190 -4.85 -16.57 21.12
CA ARG A 190 -4.20 -16.19 22.39
C ARG A 190 -4.56 -14.80 22.89
N ASP A 191 -5.51 -14.12 22.23
CA ASP A 191 -5.89 -12.74 22.50
C ASP A 191 -4.67 -11.80 22.59
N LEU A 192 -3.81 -11.84 21.56
CA LEU A 192 -2.60 -11.02 21.54
C LEU A 192 -3.00 -9.53 21.54
N PRO A 193 -2.49 -8.71 22.49
CA PRO A 193 -2.85 -7.30 22.53
C PRO A 193 -2.59 -6.61 21.20
N PHE A 194 -3.57 -5.88 20.67
CA PHE A 194 -3.49 -5.30 19.32
C PHE A 194 -2.22 -4.47 19.09
N LYS A 195 -1.79 -3.68 20.09
CA LYS A 195 -0.53 -2.93 20.01
C LYS A 195 0.69 -3.83 19.77
N GLN A 196 0.72 -4.98 20.42
CA GLN A 196 1.80 -5.95 20.24
C GLN A 196 1.68 -6.64 18.86
N PHE A 197 0.47 -7.05 18.47
CA PHE A 197 0.20 -7.60 17.14
C PHE A 197 0.66 -6.71 15.99
N VAL A 198 0.46 -5.39 16.10
CA VAL A 198 0.95 -4.40 15.13
C VAL A 198 2.49 -4.34 15.14
N ARG A 199 3.11 -4.26 16.32
CA ARG A 199 4.58 -4.17 16.45
C ARG A 199 5.29 -5.40 15.89
N GLU A 200 4.77 -6.59 16.15
CA GLU A 200 5.34 -7.83 15.63
C GLU A 200 5.30 -7.85 14.10
N GLN A 201 4.19 -7.42 13.49
CA GLN A 201 4.05 -7.44 12.02
C GLN A 201 4.91 -6.41 11.28
N ILE A 202 5.27 -5.30 11.93
CA ILE A 202 6.09 -4.25 11.32
C ILE A 202 7.58 -4.42 11.64
N ALA A 203 7.92 -4.91 12.83
CA ALA A 203 9.28 -4.81 13.37
C ALA A 203 9.64 -5.94 14.35
N ALA A 204 9.11 -7.16 14.20
CA ALA A 204 9.47 -8.28 15.08
C ALA A 204 10.98 -8.51 15.21
N ASP A 205 11.76 -8.24 14.16
CA ASP A 205 13.21 -8.37 14.14
C ASP A 205 13.94 -7.38 15.06
N LEU A 206 13.28 -6.29 15.42
CA LEU A 206 13.78 -5.25 16.32
C LEU A 206 13.25 -5.40 17.76
N LEU A 207 12.34 -6.34 18.02
CA LEU A 207 11.79 -6.56 19.35
C LEU A 207 12.77 -7.32 20.26
N PRO A 208 12.85 -6.95 21.56
CA PRO A 208 13.61 -7.71 22.53
C PRO A 208 12.99 -9.10 22.72
N GLY A 209 13.83 -10.14 22.83
CA GLY A 209 13.35 -11.51 23.05
C GLY A 209 12.62 -12.14 21.86
N LYS A 210 12.83 -11.64 20.63
CA LYS A 210 12.25 -12.20 19.41
C LYS A 210 12.48 -13.72 19.32
N THR A 211 11.42 -14.45 19.03
CA THR A 211 11.47 -15.89 18.75
C THR A 211 11.17 -16.13 17.26
N PRO A 212 11.47 -17.32 16.71
CA PRO A 212 11.06 -17.65 15.35
C PRO A 212 9.56 -17.46 15.10
N GLU A 213 8.72 -17.76 16.10
CA GLU A 213 7.27 -17.58 16.04
C GLU A 213 6.88 -16.10 15.93
N THR A 214 7.50 -15.22 16.73
CA THR A 214 7.29 -13.76 16.61
C THR A 214 7.80 -13.25 15.25
N MET A 215 8.91 -13.79 14.74
CA MET A 215 9.46 -13.40 13.45
C MET A 215 8.54 -13.77 12.27
N ALA A 216 7.68 -14.77 12.42
CA ALA A 216 6.67 -15.14 11.43
C ALA A 216 5.74 -13.96 11.10
N ALA A 217 5.51 -13.05 12.06
CA ALA A 217 4.67 -11.87 11.92
C ALA A 217 5.12 -10.94 10.77
N LEU A 218 6.42 -10.90 10.46
CA LEU A 218 6.95 -10.13 9.33
C LEU A 218 6.48 -10.64 7.96
N GLY A 219 5.76 -11.76 7.92
CA GLY A 219 4.95 -12.17 6.78
C GLY A 219 4.05 -11.05 6.26
N PHE A 220 3.56 -10.16 7.13
CA PHE A 220 2.77 -8.98 6.73
C PHE A 220 3.48 -8.08 5.69
N LEU A 221 4.81 -7.97 5.76
CA LEU A 221 5.62 -7.14 4.83
C LEU A 221 6.31 -7.96 3.73
N THR A 222 6.35 -9.29 3.87
CA THR A 222 7.18 -10.18 3.04
C THR A 222 6.37 -11.17 2.20
N VAL A 223 5.11 -11.42 2.53
CA VAL A 223 4.16 -12.13 1.67
C VAL A 223 3.43 -11.11 0.78
N GLY A 224 2.94 -11.57 -0.37
CA GLY A 224 2.22 -10.74 -1.34
C GLY A 224 2.82 -10.81 -2.75
N SER A 225 2.35 -9.94 -3.64
CA SER A 225 2.86 -9.86 -5.00
C SER A 225 4.32 -9.40 -5.01
N ARG A 226 5.14 -10.01 -5.88
CA ARG A 226 6.55 -9.62 -6.06
C ARG A 226 6.82 -8.75 -7.26
N PHE A 227 5.82 -8.51 -8.12
CA PHE A 227 5.93 -7.59 -9.27
C PHE A 227 7.22 -7.81 -10.07
N ASN A 228 7.50 -9.05 -10.51
CA ASN A 228 8.76 -9.38 -11.20
C ASN A 228 10.05 -8.95 -10.47
N PHE A 229 10.00 -8.84 -9.14
CA PHE A 229 11.08 -8.37 -8.29
C PHE A 229 11.50 -6.91 -8.54
N PHE A 230 10.62 -6.06 -9.08
CA PHE A 230 10.85 -4.62 -9.16
C PHE A 230 10.78 -4.00 -7.76
N PRO A 231 11.91 -3.48 -7.20
CA PRO A 231 11.96 -3.07 -5.80
C PRO A 231 11.02 -1.90 -5.49
N HIS A 232 10.83 -0.99 -6.44
CA HIS A 232 9.96 0.18 -6.26
C HIS A 232 8.49 -0.20 -6.13
N GLU A 233 8.01 -1.19 -6.89
CA GLU A 233 6.63 -1.67 -6.80
C GLU A 233 6.41 -2.48 -5.51
N ILE A 234 7.41 -3.26 -5.08
CA ILE A 234 7.35 -3.95 -3.79
C ILE A 234 7.29 -2.95 -2.62
N ILE A 235 8.05 -1.86 -2.68
CA ILE A 235 8.02 -0.82 -1.65
C ILE A 235 6.66 -0.11 -1.64
N ASP A 236 6.13 0.26 -2.81
CA ASP A 236 4.81 0.87 -2.94
C ASP A 236 3.72 -0.02 -2.30
N ASP A 237 3.73 -1.31 -2.63
CA ASP A 237 2.84 -2.32 -2.07
C ASP A 237 2.97 -2.50 -0.54
N ARG A 238 4.16 -2.27 0.03
CA ARG A 238 4.39 -2.26 1.48
C ARG A 238 3.86 -1.01 2.17
N ILE A 239 4.06 0.16 1.56
CA ILE A 239 3.46 1.41 2.05
C ILE A 239 1.95 1.25 2.06
N ASP A 240 1.42 0.71 0.97
CA ASP A 240 0.00 0.51 0.77
C ASP A 240 -0.62 -0.44 1.80
N VAL A 241 -0.03 -1.63 2.02
CA VAL A 241 -0.58 -2.58 3.00
C VAL A 241 -0.51 -2.05 4.43
N VAL A 242 0.54 -1.31 4.79
CA VAL A 242 0.67 -0.71 6.12
C VAL A 242 -0.35 0.40 6.32
N THR A 243 -0.48 1.31 5.35
CA THR A 243 -1.36 2.47 5.45
C THR A 243 -2.84 2.07 5.37
N ARG A 244 -3.22 1.21 4.42
CA ARG A 244 -4.60 0.70 4.37
C ARG A 244 -4.91 -0.24 5.52
N GLY A 245 -3.98 -1.15 5.84
CA GLY A 245 -4.23 -2.22 6.81
C GLY A 245 -4.29 -1.74 8.26
N PHE A 246 -3.43 -0.79 8.66
CA PHE A 246 -3.39 -0.30 10.03
C PHE A 246 -4.00 1.08 10.24
N LEU A 247 -3.90 1.99 9.26
CA LEU A 247 -4.41 3.35 9.39
C LEU A 247 -5.79 3.52 8.76
N GLY A 248 -6.22 2.59 7.91
CA GLY A 248 -7.45 2.74 7.12
C GLY A 248 -7.35 3.84 6.06
N LEU A 249 -6.13 4.23 5.66
CA LEU A 249 -5.86 5.34 4.74
C LEU A 249 -5.20 4.85 3.45
N THR A 250 -5.57 5.44 2.32
CA THR A 250 -5.04 5.07 1.00
C THR A 250 -3.86 5.95 0.59
N ALA A 251 -2.70 5.77 1.22
CA ALA A 251 -1.54 6.62 0.93
C ALA A 251 -0.94 6.44 -0.48
N ALA A 252 -1.27 5.37 -1.20
CA ALA A 252 -0.68 5.07 -2.51
C ALA A 252 -0.92 6.17 -3.58
N CYS A 253 -2.02 6.93 -3.50
CA CYS A 253 -2.24 8.06 -4.41
C CYS A 253 -1.22 9.19 -4.20
N ALA A 254 -0.63 9.30 -2.99
CA ALA A 254 0.39 10.28 -2.68
C ALA A 254 1.73 10.03 -3.40
N ARG A 255 1.87 8.91 -4.13
CA ARG A 255 3.09 8.52 -4.85
C ARG A 255 3.53 9.53 -5.90
N CYS A 256 2.58 10.17 -6.59
CA CYS A 256 2.89 11.04 -7.74
C CYS A 256 2.54 12.52 -7.48
N HIS A 257 1.64 12.79 -6.56
CA HIS A 257 1.16 14.12 -6.17
C HIS A 257 0.58 14.02 -4.75
N ASP A 258 0.40 15.13 -4.04
CA ASP A 258 -0.31 15.12 -2.74
C ASP A 258 -1.66 14.41 -2.84
N HIS A 259 -2.01 13.62 -1.84
CA HIS A 259 -3.22 12.82 -1.89
C HIS A 259 -4.47 13.68 -2.14
N LYS A 260 -5.40 13.19 -2.96
CA LYS A 260 -6.48 14.01 -3.54
C LYS A 260 -7.52 14.53 -2.54
N TYR A 261 -7.74 13.79 -1.45
CA TYR A 261 -8.84 14.03 -0.50
C TYR A 261 -8.40 13.97 0.96
N ASP A 262 -7.51 13.06 1.28
CA ASP A 262 -6.88 12.98 2.61
C ASP A 262 -5.64 13.89 2.68
N PRO A 263 -5.35 14.49 3.85
CA PRO A 263 -4.21 15.39 4.07
C PRO A 263 -2.90 14.61 4.18
N ILE A 264 -2.52 13.90 3.11
CA ILE A 264 -1.29 13.10 3.01
C ILE A 264 -0.42 13.73 1.92
N PRO A 265 0.60 14.52 2.29
CA PRO A 265 1.51 15.11 1.33
C PRO A 265 2.42 14.06 0.69
N ILE A 266 2.92 14.35 -0.51
CA ILE A 266 3.88 13.51 -1.24
C ILE A 266 5.15 13.29 -0.39
N GLU A 267 5.56 14.28 0.41
CA GLU A 267 6.70 14.18 1.32
C GLU A 267 6.53 13.07 2.36
N ASP A 268 5.33 12.87 2.89
CA ASP A 268 5.05 11.82 3.89
C ASP A 268 5.10 10.43 3.23
N TYR A 269 4.57 10.30 2.01
CA TYR A 269 4.71 9.07 1.23
C TYR A 269 6.18 8.71 0.99
N TYR A 270 7.00 9.67 0.55
CA TYR A 270 8.42 9.42 0.30
C TYR A 270 9.25 9.26 1.58
N SER A 271 8.78 9.77 2.71
CA SER A 271 9.36 9.47 4.02
C SER A 271 9.15 8.00 4.40
N LEU A 272 7.96 7.44 4.19
CA LEU A 272 7.70 6.00 4.36
C LEU A 272 8.49 5.16 3.35
N TYR A 273 8.56 5.61 2.09
CA TYR A 273 9.39 4.97 1.07
C TYR A 273 10.84 4.83 1.53
N GLY A 274 11.42 5.89 2.13
CA GLY A 274 12.77 5.87 2.68
C GLY A 274 12.98 4.79 3.74
N VAL A 275 11.98 4.57 4.60
CA VAL A 275 12.02 3.49 5.61
C VAL A 275 12.09 2.12 4.93
N PHE A 276 11.18 1.81 4.02
CA PHE A 276 11.14 0.50 3.36
C PHE A 276 12.28 0.25 2.39
N ALA A 277 12.80 1.29 1.74
CA ALA A 277 13.98 1.21 0.88
C ALA A 277 15.24 0.84 1.68
N ASN A 278 15.28 1.15 2.99
CA ASN A 278 16.37 0.78 3.88
C ASN A 278 16.17 -0.58 4.57
N SER A 279 15.02 -1.21 4.38
CA SER A 279 14.74 -2.56 4.90
C SER A 279 15.27 -3.64 3.98
N ARG A 280 15.78 -4.75 4.55
CA ARG A 280 16.33 -5.88 3.79
C ARG A 280 15.68 -7.19 4.22
N GLU A 281 15.26 -7.97 3.25
CA GLU A 281 14.81 -9.33 3.49
C GLU A 281 16.02 -10.26 3.69
N PRO A 282 15.97 -11.19 4.66
CA PRO A 282 17.00 -12.19 4.84
C PRO A 282 17.05 -13.14 3.62
N SER A 283 18.27 -13.53 3.26
CA SER A 283 18.49 -14.63 2.32
C SER A 283 18.01 -15.97 2.93
N PRO A 284 17.68 -16.98 2.11
CA PRO A 284 17.11 -18.24 2.59
C PRO A 284 17.88 -18.95 3.71
N ASP A 285 19.21 -18.81 3.74
CA ASP A 285 20.08 -19.33 4.80
C ASP A 285 19.84 -18.71 6.19
N ARG A 286 19.17 -17.56 6.24
CA ARG A 286 18.89 -16.79 7.46
C ARG A 286 17.41 -16.76 7.83
N TRP A 287 16.58 -17.55 7.14
CA TRP A 287 15.16 -17.61 7.46
C TRP A 287 14.96 -18.27 8.84
N PRO A 288 14.08 -17.72 9.69
CA PRO A 288 13.74 -18.33 10.96
C PRO A 288 13.06 -19.69 10.72
N VAL A 289 13.43 -20.69 11.50
CA VAL A 289 12.77 -22.01 11.48
C VAL A 289 11.63 -21.98 12.50
N ILE A 290 10.40 -22.17 12.03
CA ILE A 290 9.18 -22.05 12.85
C ILE A 290 8.63 -23.46 13.14
N GLY A 291 8.39 -23.77 14.42
CA GLY A 291 7.79 -25.04 14.88
C GLY A 291 8.65 -25.82 15.90
N ARG A 292 8.00 -26.67 16.71
CA ARG A 292 8.70 -27.64 17.58
C ARG A 292 9.29 -28.74 16.71
N GLN A 293 10.61 -28.86 16.72
CA GLN A 293 11.30 -29.96 16.04
C GLN A 293 10.87 -31.29 16.67
N ALA A 294 10.22 -32.16 15.89
CA ALA A 294 10.28 -33.58 16.19
C ALA A 294 11.77 -34.01 16.07
N GLU A 295 12.26 -34.87 16.98
CA GLU A 295 13.65 -35.33 16.94
C GLU A 295 13.99 -35.89 15.54
N GLY A 296 14.96 -35.28 14.86
CA GLY A 296 15.40 -35.66 13.51
C GLY A 296 14.89 -34.80 12.35
N GLU A 297 13.77 -34.08 12.51
CA GLU A 297 13.19 -33.25 11.44
C GLU A 297 13.95 -31.93 11.24
N GLY A 298 14.52 -31.39 12.32
CA GLY A 298 15.38 -30.20 12.27
C GLY A 298 16.60 -30.38 11.37
N VAL A 299 17.19 -31.58 11.33
CA VAL A 299 18.34 -31.88 10.45
C VAL A 299 17.91 -31.90 8.98
N PHE A 300 16.72 -32.42 8.67
CA PHE A 300 16.18 -32.43 7.31
C PHE A 300 15.88 -31.00 6.81
N ILE A 301 15.23 -30.17 7.63
CA ILE A 301 14.92 -28.78 7.28
C ILE A 301 16.20 -27.97 7.14
N GLN A 302 17.15 -28.09 8.08
CA GLN A 302 18.44 -27.40 8.00
C GLN A 302 19.21 -27.79 6.73
N LYS A 303 19.20 -29.08 6.38
CA LYS A 303 19.79 -29.57 5.13
C LYS A 303 19.09 -28.97 3.92
N LYS A 304 17.75 -28.90 3.90
CA LYS A 304 17.00 -28.29 2.80
C LYS A 304 17.23 -26.79 2.66
N LEU A 305 17.33 -26.06 3.77
CA LEU A 305 17.67 -24.64 3.78
C LEU A 305 19.09 -24.42 3.24
N SER A 306 20.07 -25.22 3.68
CA SER A 306 21.44 -25.18 3.16
C SER A 306 21.47 -25.49 1.66
N GLU A 307 20.84 -26.58 1.22
CA GLU A 307 20.76 -26.95 -0.21
C GLU A 307 20.13 -25.84 -1.06
N THR A 308 19.10 -25.17 -0.52
CA THR A 308 18.42 -24.07 -1.20
C THR A 308 19.29 -22.82 -1.25
N ALA A 309 20.00 -22.52 -0.15
CA ALA A 309 20.94 -21.41 -0.09
C ALA A 309 22.13 -21.60 -1.03
N ASP A 310 22.69 -22.81 -1.10
CA ASP A 310 23.78 -23.15 -2.01
C ASP A 310 23.33 -22.99 -3.47
N LYS A 311 22.16 -23.52 -3.83
CA LYS A 311 21.57 -23.31 -5.16
C LYS A 311 21.32 -21.84 -5.47
N TYR A 312 20.82 -21.08 -4.50
CA TYR A 312 20.59 -19.65 -4.65
C TYR A 312 21.91 -18.90 -4.90
N ASN A 313 22.94 -19.19 -4.11
CA ASN A 313 24.26 -18.56 -4.24
C ASN A 313 24.93 -18.94 -5.56
N GLU A 314 24.90 -20.22 -5.95
CA GLU A 314 25.44 -20.69 -7.22
C GLU A 314 24.73 -20.03 -8.41
N LEU A 315 23.39 -19.98 -8.38
CA LEU A 315 22.61 -19.32 -9.42
C LEU A 315 22.92 -17.82 -9.48
N ARG A 316 23.01 -17.16 -8.32
CA ARG A 316 23.35 -15.74 -8.23
C ARG A 316 24.73 -15.46 -8.81
N GLU A 317 25.73 -16.27 -8.45
CA GLU A 317 27.08 -16.13 -9.00
C GLU A 317 27.12 -16.39 -10.50
N LYS A 318 26.45 -17.45 -10.97
CA LYS A 318 26.38 -17.79 -12.39
C LYS A 318 25.72 -16.66 -13.18
N LEU A 319 24.58 -16.17 -12.72
CA LEU A 319 23.86 -15.07 -13.35
C LEU A 319 24.70 -13.78 -13.30
N HIS A 320 25.39 -13.51 -12.19
CA HIS A 320 26.28 -12.36 -12.08
C HIS A 320 27.43 -12.43 -13.10
N ARG A 321 28.09 -13.60 -13.24
CA ARG A 321 29.12 -13.83 -14.26
C ARG A 321 28.57 -13.66 -15.68
N GLN A 322 27.39 -14.22 -15.95
CA GLN A 322 26.73 -14.11 -17.25
C GLN A 322 26.38 -12.67 -17.57
N ILE A 323 25.73 -11.94 -16.66
CA ILE A 323 25.38 -10.53 -16.82
C ILE A 323 26.66 -9.70 -17.03
N GLN A 324 27.72 -9.93 -16.25
CA GLN A 324 29.00 -9.23 -16.46
C GLN A 324 29.59 -9.52 -17.84
N HIS A 325 29.53 -10.77 -18.30
CA HIS A 325 30.02 -11.15 -19.63
C HIS A 325 29.21 -10.45 -20.73
N GLU A 326 27.88 -10.52 -20.67
CA GLU A 326 26.98 -9.84 -21.61
C GLU A 326 27.20 -8.32 -21.60
N LEU A 327 27.20 -7.68 -20.43
CA LEU A 327 27.45 -6.23 -20.31
C LEU A 327 28.80 -5.83 -20.92
N ARG A 328 29.85 -6.64 -20.73
CA ARG A 328 31.16 -6.39 -21.35
C ARG A 328 31.12 -6.59 -22.86
N ALA A 329 30.52 -7.68 -23.33
CA ALA A 329 30.40 -7.97 -24.76
C ALA A 329 29.66 -6.84 -25.49
N TRP A 330 28.60 -6.29 -24.89
CA TRP A 330 27.77 -5.23 -25.44
C TRP A 330 28.35 -3.82 -25.27
N SER A 331 29.54 -3.65 -24.65
CA SER A 331 30.11 -2.32 -24.36
C SER A 331 30.24 -1.44 -25.61
N GLY A 332 30.71 -2.00 -26.72
CA GLY A 332 30.82 -1.26 -27.98
C GLY A 332 29.47 -0.78 -28.52
N ASP A 333 28.44 -1.61 -28.36
CA ASP A 333 27.08 -1.29 -28.79
C ASP A 333 26.43 -0.22 -27.88
N TYR A 334 26.68 -0.27 -26.57
CA TYR A 334 26.27 0.79 -25.64
C TYR A 334 26.94 2.13 -25.94
N LEU A 335 28.25 2.13 -26.22
CA LEU A 335 28.99 3.35 -26.58
C LEU A 335 28.47 3.94 -27.90
N ARG A 336 28.23 3.09 -28.91
CA ARG A 336 27.59 3.50 -30.17
C ARG A 336 26.22 4.13 -29.91
N TYR A 337 25.42 3.54 -29.02
CA TYR A 337 24.13 4.11 -28.62
C TYR A 337 24.26 5.48 -27.96
N ILE A 338 25.19 5.64 -27.01
CA ILE A 338 25.41 6.92 -26.33
C ILE A 338 25.80 8.01 -27.34
N VAL A 339 26.75 7.74 -28.23
CA VAL A 339 27.19 8.70 -29.27
C VAL A 339 26.03 9.11 -30.17
N GLN A 340 25.22 8.15 -30.64
CA GLN A 340 24.06 8.43 -31.51
C GLN A 340 22.91 9.14 -30.77
N SER A 341 22.77 8.92 -29.46
CA SER A 341 21.75 9.60 -28.63
C SER A 341 22.22 10.95 -28.08
N THR A 342 23.49 11.34 -28.26
CA THR A 342 24.04 12.62 -27.80
C THR A 342 23.50 13.78 -28.65
N PRO A 343 23.07 14.92 -28.05
CA PRO A 343 22.46 16.03 -28.79
C PRO A 343 23.29 16.58 -29.96
N ARG A 344 24.62 16.50 -29.90
CA ARG A 344 25.55 16.95 -30.96
C ARG A 344 25.47 16.13 -32.26
N HIS A 345 24.90 14.92 -32.23
CA HIS A 345 24.82 14.01 -33.38
C HIS A 345 23.37 13.64 -33.73
N ARG A 346 22.41 14.41 -33.21
CA ARG A 346 20.98 14.14 -33.32
C ARG A 346 20.42 14.65 -34.65
N THR A 347 19.83 13.76 -35.45
CA THR A 347 19.13 14.14 -36.68
C THR A 347 17.61 13.97 -36.63
N GLN A 348 17.01 13.26 -35.65
CA GLN A 348 15.56 13.25 -35.29
C GLN A 348 15.26 12.31 -34.09
N ALA A 349 13.97 11.94 -33.85
CA ALA A 349 13.47 11.12 -32.73
C ALA A 349 14.32 9.87 -32.45
N GLN A 350 14.54 9.55 -31.15
CA GLN A 350 15.42 8.47 -30.67
C GLN A 350 15.14 7.14 -31.41
N PRO A 351 16.01 6.68 -32.33
CA PRO A 351 15.79 5.41 -33.00
C PRO A 351 16.27 4.26 -32.10
N ASP A 352 15.50 3.18 -32.09
CA ASP A 352 15.99 1.89 -31.60
C ASP A 352 17.24 1.49 -32.36
N ILE A 353 18.35 1.21 -31.66
CA ILE A 353 19.52 0.65 -32.32
C ILE A 353 19.37 -0.86 -32.35
N ARG A 354 19.14 -1.39 -33.55
CA ARG A 354 19.26 -2.82 -33.79
C ARG A 354 20.74 -3.15 -34.04
N THR A 355 21.29 -4.00 -33.18
CA THR A 355 22.64 -4.55 -33.30
C THR A 355 22.54 -6.02 -33.68
N GLU A 356 23.65 -6.62 -34.09
CA GLU A 356 23.73 -8.08 -34.31
C GLU A 356 23.38 -8.88 -33.06
N ARG A 357 23.53 -8.26 -31.87
CA ARG A 357 23.23 -8.86 -30.55
C ARG A 357 21.82 -8.57 -30.05
N GLY A 358 21.04 -7.75 -30.76
CA GLY A 358 19.66 -7.42 -30.41
C GLY A 358 19.37 -5.92 -30.38
N VAL A 359 18.18 -5.56 -29.87
CA VAL A 359 17.72 -4.17 -29.84
C VAL A 359 18.20 -3.47 -28.55
N ILE A 360 18.89 -2.35 -28.70
CA ILE A 360 19.27 -1.46 -27.60
C ILE A 360 18.28 -0.31 -27.51
N ARG A 361 17.68 -0.15 -26.32
CA ARG A 361 16.76 0.93 -25.95
C ARG A 361 17.13 1.43 -24.56
N GLU A 362 16.89 2.71 -24.30
CA GLU A 362 17.13 3.30 -22.98
C GLU A 362 16.27 2.65 -21.86
N VAL A 363 15.13 2.03 -22.20
CA VAL A 363 14.11 1.56 -21.24
C VAL A 363 13.97 0.01 -21.18
N ALA A 364 14.85 -0.77 -21.80
CA ALA A 364 14.80 -2.25 -21.68
C ALA A 364 15.63 -2.75 -20.48
N ALA A 365 15.10 -3.72 -19.71
CA ALA A 365 15.59 -4.16 -18.40
C ALA A 365 17.10 -4.52 -18.29
N TYR A 366 17.76 -4.87 -19.40
CA TYR A 366 19.19 -5.16 -19.45
C TYR A 366 20.03 -4.05 -20.10
N ALA A 367 19.46 -3.33 -21.08
CA ALA A 367 20.16 -2.25 -21.79
C ALA A 367 20.22 -0.95 -20.98
N SER A 368 19.20 -0.66 -20.16
CA SER A 368 19.11 0.57 -19.36
C SER A 368 20.28 0.68 -18.37
N GLY A 369 20.57 -0.37 -17.62
CA GLY A 369 21.66 -0.38 -16.64
C GLY A 369 23.05 -0.29 -17.27
N GLY A 370 23.27 -0.87 -18.45
CA GLY A 370 24.53 -0.76 -19.19
C GLY A 370 24.75 0.63 -19.75
N VAL A 371 23.76 1.17 -20.46
CA VAL A 371 23.80 2.51 -21.06
C VAL A 371 23.94 3.61 -20.00
N ILE A 372 23.17 3.56 -18.92
CA ILE A 372 23.24 4.56 -17.83
C ILE A 372 24.63 4.57 -17.20
N ARG A 373 25.19 3.39 -16.89
CA ARG A 373 26.52 3.29 -16.27
C ARG A 373 27.62 3.80 -17.19
N TRP A 374 27.59 3.45 -18.48
CA TRP A 374 28.56 3.97 -19.44
C TRP A 374 28.41 5.49 -19.64
N ARG A 375 27.18 6.02 -19.68
CA ARG A 375 26.93 7.45 -19.78
C ARG A 375 27.50 8.21 -18.58
N GLN A 376 27.15 7.79 -17.35
CA GLN A 376 27.70 8.37 -16.12
C GLN A 376 29.24 8.25 -16.06
N PHE A 377 29.79 7.11 -16.48
CA PHE A 377 31.22 6.92 -16.55
C PHE A 377 31.90 7.91 -17.49
N LEU A 378 31.32 8.17 -18.67
CA LEU A 378 31.85 9.11 -19.66
C LEU A 378 31.66 10.57 -19.20
N GLU A 379 30.50 10.93 -18.65
CA GLU A 379 30.22 12.26 -18.10
C GLU A 379 31.14 12.62 -16.92
N SER A 380 31.65 11.61 -16.21
CA SER A 380 32.63 11.80 -15.12
C SER A 380 34.09 11.80 -15.57
N ARG A 381 34.39 11.59 -16.87
CA ARG A 381 35.75 11.77 -17.40
C ARG A 381 36.05 13.25 -17.59
N GLN A 382 37.30 13.65 -17.38
CA GLN A 382 37.72 15.03 -17.65
C GLN A 382 37.83 15.28 -19.15
N PRO A 383 37.67 16.52 -19.64
CA PRO A 383 37.80 16.89 -21.07
C PRO A 383 39.21 16.71 -21.68
N ASN A 384 40.13 16.13 -20.91
CA ASN A 384 41.52 15.91 -21.29
C ASN A 384 41.88 14.43 -21.14
N ASP A 385 40.88 13.54 -21.07
CA ASP A 385 41.09 12.11 -20.86
C ASP A 385 41.74 11.54 -22.12
N SER A 386 42.94 10.96 -21.97
CA SER A 386 43.74 10.49 -23.10
C SER A 386 43.09 9.38 -23.92
N VAL A 387 42.03 8.76 -23.39
CA VAL A 387 41.26 7.70 -24.04
C VAL A 387 39.92 8.21 -24.55
N PHE A 388 39.25 9.09 -23.80
CA PHE A 388 37.86 9.48 -24.08
C PHE A 388 37.65 10.91 -24.58
N GLY A 389 38.71 11.73 -24.62
CA GLY A 389 38.69 13.10 -25.16
C GLY A 389 38.10 14.08 -24.17
#